data_AF-A0A5M3N733-F1
#
_entry.id   AF-A0A5M3N733-F1
#
_cell.length_a   1.000
_cell.length_b   1.000
_cell.length_c   1.000
_cell.angle_alpha   90.00
_cell.angle_beta   90.00
_cell.angle_gamma   90.00
#
_symmetry.space_group_name_H-M   'P 1'
#
loop_
_entity.id
_entity.type
_entity.pdbx_description
1 polymer ?
#
loop_
_entity_poly.entity_id
_entity_poly.type
_entity_poly.pdbx_seq_one_letter_code
_entity_poly.pdbx_strand_id
1 'polypeptide(L)'
;MDDGLRDGIPPDQLQKSAYERSRDPKYAHLLDNKVSVWANKDDGFPVTANVRLDRVKWVREWDKGVEKVSKSGANVFLKMADEKDDGPFLHRILARPDHDYLRNMRFRASHNHRIIFHQIRSSLGNPALARCLPKEWFTIITQEERRDILSKGIEDACWSSWLGQDSRVLCPEITATLLLRQKGLALFNFFDRYTEIALASEQDPSKKDMVDSEWWCEARSTVLDMEVEPDSMRENFAFAFELYTMHRQNFIDQFVACTVPVIYQACTEYMTRSNSSIPRLIWNAGSRGVKEIKAARKEFRKGSGQSCEYCERSPEEIGANPRFSFCVACKRQLDFEYYYCSKECQRADWPLHKAHCGKEKVSKSRDEGRPERTPSLALVLQSGMWTEHPGADYLLFRIDDSLAFKASFQSDPEKRALFTENRDVATVDAGRDGVSVVAKCLVDAVARCKDASTFKLSRDGVIRQLTEEYEVDVRSRLEKLEGDLAASGEGDRYVGMTVMPLWETKSKMAD
;
A
#
# COMPACT_ATOMS: atom_id res chain seq x y z
N MET A 1 21.96 0.25 37.62
CA MET A 1 20.50 0.07 37.41
C MET A 1 19.77 -0.10 38.73
N ASP A 2 18.71 0.70 38.95
CA ASP A 2 17.67 0.44 39.96
C ASP A 2 17.02 -0.93 39.73
N ASP A 3 16.47 -1.56 40.77
CA ASP A 3 15.75 -2.86 40.73
C ASP A 3 14.63 -2.93 39.65
N GLY A 4 14.25 -1.82 39.03
CA GLY A 4 13.18 -1.73 38.03
C GLY A 4 13.41 -2.45 36.69
N LEU A 5 14.63 -2.90 36.35
CA LEU A 5 14.88 -3.75 35.17
C LEU A 5 14.80 -5.25 35.47
N ARG A 6 14.82 -5.66 36.75
CA ARG A 6 14.60 -7.06 37.17
C ARG A 6 13.12 -7.44 37.19
N ASP A 7 12.25 -6.46 37.41
CA ASP A 7 10.81 -6.61 37.26
C ASP A 7 10.45 -6.62 35.77
N GLY A 8 10.76 -7.72 35.09
CA GLY A 8 10.38 -7.92 33.70
C GLY A 8 8.90 -7.60 33.51
N ILE A 9 8.57 -6.85 32.44
CA ILE A 9 7.22 -6.39 32.11
C ILE A 9 6.21 -7.53 32.39
N PRO A 10 5.25 -7.33 33.33
CA PRO A 10 4.35 -8.41 33.71
C PRO A 10 3.47 -8.82 32.51
N PRO A 11 3.04 -10.08 32.42
CA PRO A 11 2.38 -10.63 31.22
C PRO A 11 1.14 -9.85 30.76
N ASP A 12 0.45 -9.18 31.68
CA ASP A 12 -0.69 -8.29 31.44
C ASP A 12 -0.30 -6.97 30.75
N GLN A 13 0.93 -6.46 30.96
CA GLN A 13 1.41 -5.25 30.29
C GLN A 13 1.91 -5.49 28.86
N LEU A 14 2.15 -6.74 28.46
CA LEU A 14 2.31 -7.13 27.05
C LEU A 14 0.99 -7.06 26.26
N GLN A 15 -0.16 -6.90 26.93
CA GLN A 15 -1.46 -6.73 26.27
C GLN A 15 -1.77 -5.28 25.90
N LYS A 16 -1.06 -4.29 26.46
CA LYS A 16 -1.27 -2.89 26.06
C LYS A 16 -0.87 -2.71 24.60
N SER A 17 -1.80 -2.22 23.79
CA SER A 17 -1.57 -1.84 22.40
C SER A 17 -0.46 -0.78 22.29
N ALA A 18 0.21 -0.73 21.13
CA ALA A 18 1.16 0.34 20.83
C ALA A 18 0.56 1.73 21.06
N TYR A 19 -0.73 1.91 20.71
CA TYR A 19 -1.46 3.15 20.93
C TYR A 19 -1.50 3.55 22.41
N GLU A 20 -1.87 2.62 23.31
CA GLU A 20 -1.95 2.86 24.75
C GLU A 20 -0.57 3.19 25.35
N ARG A 21 0.47 2.42 24.99
CA ARG A 21 1.84 2.68 25.43
C ARG A 21 2.32 4.05 24.98
N SER A 22 1.98 4.43 23.75
CA SER A 22 2.34 5.74 23.21
C SER A 22 1.71 6.89 24.02
N ARG A 23 0.59 6.68 24.72
CA ARG A 23 -0.07 7.73 25.52
C ARG A 23 0.34 7.72 26.99
N ASP A 24 0.98 6.65 27.46
CA ASP A 24 1.39 6.49 28.85
C ASP A 24 2.83 7.03 29.04
N PRO A 25 3.03 8.11 29.83
CA PRO A 25 4.33 8.73 30.02
C PRO A 25 5.42 7.77 30.52
N LYS A 26 5.04 6.66 31.17
CA LYS A 26 5.99 5.64 31.65
C LYS A 26 6.80 5.01 30.52
N TYR A 27 6.23 4.92 29.31
CA TYR A 27 6.91 4.33 28.16
C TYR A 27 7.56 5.37 27.25
N ALA A 28 7.46 6.67 27.54
CA ALA A 28 8.01 7.73 26.68
C ALA A 28 9.51 7.54 26.37
N HIS A 29 10.25 6.93 27.30
CA HIS A 29 11.67 6.60 27.14
C HIS A 29 11.96 5.68 25.95
N LEU A 30 11.02 4.81 25.52
CA LEU A 30 11.23 3.87 24.42
C LEU A 30 11.55 4.56 23.08
N LEU A 31 11.12 5.81 22.90
CA LEU A 31 11.33 6.60 21.68
C LEU A 31 11.99 7.96 21.99
N ASP A 32 12.59 8.11 23.16
CA ASP A 32 13.36 9.29 23.50
C ASP A 32 14.80 9.15 22.96
N ASN A 33 15.21 10.11 22.13
CA ASN A 33 16.56 10.14 21.58
C ASN A 33 17.63 10.34 22.66
N LYS A 34 17.28 10.91 23.83
CA LYS A 34 18.24 11.12 24.93
C LYS A 34 18.70 9.82 25.58
N VAL A 35 17.80 8.83 25.65
CA VAL A 35 18.07 7.52 26.30
C VAL A 35 18.45 6.42 25.30
N SER A 36 18.36 6.71 24.00
CA SER A 36 18.83 5.81 22.93
C SER A 36 20.35 5.67 22.98
N VAL A 37 20.86 4.46 22.68
CA VAL A 37 22.31 4.21 22.51
C VAL A 37 22.86 4.78 21.20
N TRP A 38 21.98 5.02 20.23
CA TRP A 38 22.39 5.34 18.86
C TRP A 38 21.98 6.73 18.42
N ALA A 39 20.78 7.18 18.77
CA ALA A 39 20.29 8.48 18.34
C ALA A 39 21.06 9.60 19.03
N ASN A 40 21.70 10.46 18.23
CA ASN A 40 22.42 11.65 18.69
C ASN A 40 23.53 11.35 19.72
N LYS A 41 24.21 10.21 19.57
CA LYS A 41 25.44 9.86 20.31
C LYS A 41 26.68 10.00 19.42
N ASP A 42 27.86 10.13 20.03
CA ASP A 42 29.12 10.41 19.32
C ASP A 42 29.43 9.34 18.26
N ASP A 43 29.34 8.06 18.63
CA ASP A 43 29.47 6.93 17.71
C ASP A 43 28.12 6.45 17.15
N GLY A 44 27.12 7.30 17.21
CA GLY A 44 25.76 7.04 16.78
C GLY A 44 25.44 7.64 15.40
N PHE A 45 24.21 8.12 15.27
CA PHE A 45 23.77 8.85 14.09
C PHE A 45 22.73 9.93 14.45
N PRO A 46 22.67 11.02 13.66
CA PRO A 46 21.76 12.11 13.93
C PRO A 46 20.31 11.69 13.67
N VAL A 47 19.44 11.96 14.63
CA VAL A 47 17.98 11.86 14.53
C VAL A 47 17.40 13.20 14.94
N THR A 48 16.98 13.98 13.94
CA THR A 48 16.46 15.34 14.11
C THR A 48 14.93 15.36 14.19
N ALA A 49 14.27 14.37 13.60
CA ALA A 49 12.82 14.28 13.61
C ALA A 49 12.30 13.68 14.92
N ASN A 50 11.25 14.29 15.45
CA ASN A 50 10.44 13.68 16.51
C ASN A 50 9.40 12.77 15.85
N VAL A 51 9.30 11.51 16.29
CA VAL A 51 8.36 10.53 15.75
C VAL A 51 6.90 11.02 15.75
N ARG A 52 6.52 11.89 16.71
CA ARG A 52 5.18 12.48 16.83
C ARG A 52 4.92 13.63 15.88
N LEU A 53 5.97 14.30 15.42
CA LEU A 53 5.87 15.47 14.54
C LEU A 53 6.02 15.07 13.07
N ASP A 54 6.98 14.19 12.78
CA ASP A 54 7.26 13.71 11.42
C ASP A 54 7.80 12.28 11.46
N ARG A 55 6.86 11.34 11.59
CA ARG A 55 7.13 9.90 11.62
C ARG A 55 7.91 9.42 10.40
N VAL A 56 7.54 9.89 9.20
CA VAL A 56 8.15 9.43 7.95
C VAL A 56 9.62 9.87 7.87
N LYS A 57 9.92 11.10 8.29
CA LYS A 57 11.31 11.57 8.40
C LYS A 57 12.07 10.83 9.50
N TRP A 58 11.46 10.60 10.66
CA TRP A 58 12.07 9.83 11.75
C TRP A 58 12.44 8.41 11.31
N VAL A 59 11.54 7.69 10.63
CA VAL A 59 11.85 6.35 10.07
C VAL A 59 13.02 6.41 9.10
N ARG A 60 13.05 7.42 8.22
CA ARG A 60 14.11 7.60 7.22
C ARG A 60 15.48 7.88 7.84
N GLU A 61 15.55 8.71 8.87
CA GLU A 61 16.79 9.03 9.58
C GLU A 61 17.35 7.78 10.28
N TRP A 62 16.48 7.03 10.95
CA TRP A 62 16.85 5.76 11.53
C TRP A 62 17.25 4.69 10.50
N ASP A 63 16.56 4.58 9.35
CA ASP A 63 16.95 3.63 8.30
C ASP A 63 18.39 3.90 7.83
N LYS A 64 18.74 5.18 7.62
CA LYS A 64 20.12 5.58 7.29
C LYS A 64 21.10 5.28 8.41
N GLY A 65 20.67 5.48 9.66
CA GLY A 65 21.45 5.17 10.84
C GLY A 65 21.76 3.69 10.98
N VAL A 66 20.74 2.85 10.88
CA VAL A 66 20.85 1.38 10.87
C VAL A 66 21.80 0.94 9.76
N GLU A 67 21.60 1.42 8.52
CA GLU A 67 22.50 1.11 7.39
C GLU A 67 23.96 1.52 7.65
N LYS A 68 24.18 2.67 8.32
CA LYS A 68 25.53 3.14 8.68
C LYS A 68 26.22 2.19 9.66
N VAL A 69 25.50 1.70 10.67
CA VAL A 69 26.08 0.94 11.80
C VAL A 69 26.04 -0.58 11.60
N SER A 70 25.17 -1.08 10.71
CA SER A 70 24.96 -2.52 10.47
C SER A 70 26.06 -3.20 9.66
N LYS A 71 27.26 -2.59 9.54
CA LYS A 71 28.39 -3.20 8.83
C LYS A 71 28.95 -4.44 9.54
N SER A 72 28.80 -4.50 10.87
CA SER A 72 29.21 -5.64 11.69
C SER A 72 28.20 -5.82 12.82
N GLY A 73 27.58 -6.99 12.90
CA GLY A 73 26.66 -7.30 14.00
C GLY A 73 27.36 -7.40 15.35
N ALA A 74 28.63 -7.83 15.36
CA ALA A 74 29.44 -7.86 16.59
C ALA A 74 29.61 -6.45 17.15
N ASN A 75 29.94 -5.46 16.32
CA ASN A 75 30.09 -4.06 16.77
C ASN A 75 28.77 -3.48 17.29
N VAL A 76 27.65 -3.79 16.65
CA VAL A 76 26.32 -3.38 17.14
C VAL A 76 26.03 -3.99 18.50
N PHE A 77 26.27 -5.29 18.66
CA PHE A 77 26.08 -5.99 19.93
C PHE A 77 26.97 -5.43 21.04
N LEU A 78 28.29 -5.33 20.80
CA LEU A 78 29.25 -4.86 21.81
C LEU A 78 28.90 -3.46 22.30
N LYS A 79 28.54 -2.55 21.38
CA LYS A 79 28.11 -1.20 21.74
C LYS A 79 26.81 -1.20 22.54
N MET A 80 25.82 -2.02 22.16
CA MET A 80 24.58 -2.13 22.93
C MET A 80 24.84 -2.66 24.34
N ALA A 81 25.66 -3.70 24.46
CA ALA A 81 26.01 -4.30 25.74
C ALA A 81 26.77 -3.32 26.65
N ASP A 82 27.73 -2.57 26.10
CA ASP A 82 28.51 -1.58 26.85
C ASP A 82 27.64 -0.42 27.37
N GLU A 83 26.79 0.14 26.52
CA GLU A 83 26.03 1.37 26.82
C GLU A 83 24.69 1.11 27.54
N LYS A 84 24.02 -0.04 27.32
CA LYS A 84 22.74 -0.35 28.01
C LYS A 84 22.95 -1.11 29.30
N ASP A 85 23.84 -2.10 29.31
CA ASP A 85 23.90 -3.03 30.44
C ASP A 85 24.76 -2.51 31.59
N ASP A 86 25.30 -1.28 31.47
CA ASP A 86 26.27 -0.67 32.37
C ASP A 86 27.53 -1.57 32.37
N GLY A 87 28.70 -1.08 31.94
CA GLY A 87 29.96 -1.86 31.94
C GLY A 87 30.17 -2.84 33.12
N PRO A 88 29.78 -2.52 34.38
CA PRO A 88 29.78 -3.46 35.51
C PRO A 88 29.03 -4.79 35.31
N PHE A 89 27.97 -4.86 34.49
CA PHE A 89 27.24 -6.11 34.23
C PHE A 89 28.10 -7.13 33.50
N LEU A 90 28.91 -6.69 32.54
CA LEU A 90 29.82 -7.58 31.80
C LEU A 90 31.00 -8.06 32.67
N HIS A 91 31.21 -7.44 33.83
CA HIS A 91 32.27 -7.82 34.78
C HIS A 91 31.76 -8.59 36.02
N ARG A 92 30.45 -8.75 36.21
CA ARG A 92 29.91 -9.45 37.39
C ARG A 92 29.93 -10.96 37.20
N ILE A 93 30.02 -11.72 38.29
CA ILE A 93 29.85 -13.17 38.24
C ILE A 93 28.36 -13.47 38.07
N LEU A 94 28.00 -14.20 37.01
CA LEU A 94 26.63 -14.65 36.81
C LEU A 94 26.23 -15.63 37.90
N ALA A 95 25.03 -15.43 38.44
CA ALA A 95 24.46 -16.32 39.44
C ALA A 95 23.28 -17.10 38.84
N ARG A 96 22.85 -18.15 39.54
CA ARG A 96 21.69 -18.96 39.15
C ARG A 96 20.44 -18.13 38.77
N PRO A 97 20.07 -17.05 39.51
CA PRO A 97 18.93 -16.21 39.13
C PRO A 97 19.06 -15.57 37.74
N ASP A 98 20.27 -15.29 37.26
CA ASP A 98 20.50 -14.71 35.94
C ASP A 98 20.18 -15.73 34.84
N HIS A 99 20.65 -16.97 34.99
CA HIS A 99 20.31 -18.05 34.06
C HIS A 99 18.82 -18.42 34.12
N ASP A 100 18.20 -18.36 35.29
CA ASP A 100 16.75 -18.56 35.44
C ASP A 100 15.96 -17.44 34.74
N TYR A 101 16.43 -16.18 34.84
CA TYR A 101 15.89 -15.05 34.09
C TYR A 101 16.02 -15.27 32.56
N LEU A 102 17.21 -15.63 32.08
CA LEU A 102 17.44 -15.91 30.66
C LEU A 102 16.54 -17.04 30.14
N ARG A 103 16.38 -18.12 30.93
CA ARG A 103 15.48 -19.23 30.61
C ARG A 103 14.02 -18.77 30.50
N ASN A 104 13.58 -17.92 31.44
CA ASN A 104 12.23 -17.35 31.42
C ASN A 104 12.03 -16.42 30.22
N MET A 105 13.01 -15.58 29.90
CA MET A 105 12.98 -14.71 28.72
C MET A 105 12.89 -15.54 27.43
N ARG A 106 13.65 -16.64 27.34
CA ARG A 106 13.61 -17.54 26.17
C ARG A 106 12.24 -18.16 26.04
N PHE A 107 11.69 -18.68 27.13
CA PHE A 107 10.33 -19.23 27.17
C PHE A 107 9.29 -18.20 26.70
N ARG A 108 9.37 -16.96 27.20
CA ARG A 108 8.45 -15.86 26.81
C ARG A 108 8.60 -15.49 25.35
N ALA A 109 9.82 -15.35 24.84
CA ALA A 109 10.08 -15.02 23.44
C ALA A 109 9.49 -16.10 22.52
N SER A 110 9.80 -17.38 22.78
CA SER A 110 9.25 -18.50 22.00
C SER A 110 7.72 -18.60 22.11
N HIS A 111 7.15 -18.37 23.29
CA HIS A 111 5.70 -18.37 23.48
C HIS A 111 5.02 -17.24 22.70
N ASN A 112 5.55 -16.02 22.78
CA ASN A 112 5.04 -14.87 22.06
C ASN A 112 5.16 -15.06 20.55
N HIS A 113 6.29 -15.57 20.07
CA HIS A 113 6.50 -15.90 18.66
C HIS A 113 5.39 -16.82 18.12
N ARG A 114 5.06 -17.90 18.85
CA ARG A 114 3.98 -18.82 18.49
C ARG A 114 2.60 -18.17 18.47
N ILE A 115 2.28 -17.36 19.49
CA ILE A 115 1.00 -16.63 19.54
C ILE A 115 0.88 -15.70 18.33
N ILE A 116 1.91 -14.88 18.09
CA ILE A 116 1.93 -13.91 16.98
C ILE A 116 1.86 -14.65 15.65
N PHE A 117 2.63 -15.72 15.48
CA PHE A 117 2.56 -16.56 14.30
C PHE A 117 1.14 -17.04 14.00
N HIS A 118 0.42 -17.60 14.98
CA HIS A 118 -0.95 -18.06 14.78
C HIS A 118 -1.91 -16.90 14.46
N GLN A 119 -1.76 -15.74 15.11
CA GLN A 119 -2.55 -14.55 14.81
C GLN A 119 -2.32 -14.04 13.38
N ILE A 120 -1.07 -13.99 12.94
CA ILE A 120 -0.69 -13.56 11.60
C ILE A 120 -1.18 -14.57 10.56
N ARG A 121 -1.01 -15.87 10.80
CA ARG A 121 -1.54 -16.92 9.91
C ARG A 121 -3.05 -16.81 9.77
N SER A 122 -3.78 -16.58 10.87
CA SER A 122 -5.23 -16.37 10.85
C SER A 122 -5.62 -15.12 10.06
N SER A 123 -4.88 -14.02 10.25
CA SER A 123 -5.12 -12.74 9.55
C SER A 123 -4.84 -12.85 8.05
N LEU A 124 -3.72 -13.45 7.67
CA LEU A 124 -3.32 -13.69 6.27
C LEU A 124 -4.23 -14.70 5.57
N GLY A 125 -4.77 -15.66 6.31
CA GLY A 125 -5.72 -16.67 5.82
C GLY A 125 -7.18 -16.25 5.82
N ASN A 126 -7.53 -15.02 6.22
CA ASN A 126 -8.91 -14.60 6.38
C ASN A 126 -9.67 -14.56 5.02
N PRO A 127 -10.69 -15.42 4.81
CA PRO A 127 -11.43 -15.48 3.55
C PRO A 127 -12.19 -14.20 3.21
N ALA A 128 -12.56 -13.39 4.21
CA ALA A 128 -13.24 -12.11 3.98
C ALA A 128 -12.37 -11.14 3.17
N LEU A 129 -11.05 -11.32 3.21
CA LEU A 129 -10.07 -10.51 2.50
C LEU A 129 -9.52 -11.20 1.25
N ALA A 130 -9.97 -12.41 0.94
CA ALA A 130 -9.63 -13.09 -0.32
C ALA A 130 -10.12 -12.30 -1.55
N ARG A 131 -11.11 -11.41 -1.39
CA ARG A 131 -11.60 -10.54 -2.45
C ARG A 131 -10.61 -9.46 -2.84
N CYS A 132 -9.85 -8.88 -1.90
CA CYS A 132 -8.76 -7.99 -2.24
C CYS A 132 -7.60 -8.29 -1.32
N LEU A 133 -6.62 -9.05 -1.84
CA LEU A 133 -5.45 -9.40 -1.07
C LEU A 133 -4.71 -8.11 -0.72
N PRO A 134 -4.48 -7.80 0.58
CA PRO A 134 -3.76 -6.60 0.98
C PRO A 134 -2.38 -6.48 0.31
N LYS A 135 -1.74 -7.63 0.02
CA LYS A 135 -0.52 -7.74 -0.82
C LYS A 135 -0.67 -7.08 -2.19
N GLU A 136 -1.78 -7.33 -2.87
CA GLU A 136 -2.03 -6.80 -4.21
C GLU A 136 -2.39 -5.30 -4.16
N TRP A 137 -3.28 -4.92 -3.23
CA TRP A 137 -3.64 -3.53 -2.98
C TRP A 137 -2.43 -2.65 -2.63
N PHE A 138 -1.53 -3.13 -1.78
CA PHE A 138 -0.36 -2.37 -1.38
C PHE A 138 0.56 -2.04 -2.56
N THR A 139 0.56 -2.85 -3.63
CA THR A 139 1.37 -2.58 -4.84
C THR A 139 0.79 -1.50 -5.77
N ILE A 140 -0.47 -1.11 -5.57
CA ILE A 140 -1.17 -0.15 -6.44
C ILE A 140 -1.39 1.22 -5.81
N ILE A 141 -1.33 1.36 -4.49
CA ILE A 141 -1.35 2.68 -3.83
C ILE A 141 -0.07 3.48 -4.13
N THR A 142 -0.04 4.75 -3.71
CA THR A 142 1.12 5.63 -3.92
C THR A 142 2.33 5.21 -3.09
N GLN A 143 3.51 5.75 -3.41
CA GLN A 143 4.72 5.44 -2.65
C GLN A 143 4.67 6.08 -1.25
N GLU A 144 4.06 7.25 -1.17
CA GLU A 144 3.84 8.05 0.02
C GLU A 144 2.92 7.31 0.99
N GLU A 145 1.78 6.81 0.52
CA GLU A 145 0.85 6.00 1.34
C GLU A 145 1.52 4.71 1.84
N ARG A 146 2.20 3.94 0.97
CA ARG A 146 2.95 2.75 1.40
C ARG A 146 3.94 3.08 2.52
N ARG A 147 4.66 4.20 2.36
CA ARG A 147 5.68 4.63 3.31
C ARG A 147 5.04 5.04 4.64
N ASP A 148 3.93 5.76 4.63
CA ASP A 148 3.25 6.15 5.85
C ASP A 148 2.73 4.92 6.62
N ILE A 149 2.06 3.99 5.93
CA ILE A 149 1.55 2.73 6.49
C ILE A 149 2.69 1.92 7.13
N LEU A 150 3.80 1.72 6.39
CA LEU A 150 4.94 0.98 6.92
C LEU A 150 5.61 1.73 8.09
N SER A 151 5.70 3.06 8.01
CA SER A 151 6.31 3.86 9.08
C SER A 151 5.50 3.77 10.37
N LYS A 152 4.17 3.70 10.27
CA LYS A 152 3.28 3.41 11.40
C LYS A 152 3.53 2.02 11.98
N GLY A 153 3.63 0.99 11.13
CA GLY A 153 3.99 -0.36 11.58
C GLY A 153 5.33 -0.43 12.34
N ILE A 154 6.36 0.27 11.85
CA ILE A 154 7.67 0.38 12.50
C ILE A 154 7.59 1.14 13.83
N GLU A 155 6.87 2.27 13.87
CA GLU A 155 6.63 3.03 15.11
C GLU A 155 5.97 2.13 16.18
N ASP A 156 4.92 1.41 15.81
CA ASP A 156 4.17 0.55 16.73
C ASP A 156 4.99 -0.63 17.24
N ALA A 157 5.86 -1.19 16.39
CA ALA A 157 6.82 -2.20 16.78
C ALA A 157 7.80 -1.66 17.82
N CYS A 158 8.29 -0.42 17.64
CA CYS A 158 9.19 0.22 18.61
C CYS A 158 8.50 0.40 19.96
N TRP A 159 7.26 0.92 19.99
CA TRP A 159 6.47 1.04 21.25
C TRP A 159 6.24 -0.31 21.94
N SER A 160 6.17 -1.40 21.17
CA SER A 160 5.85 -2.73 21.69
C SER A 160 7.09 -3.55 22.09
N SER A 161 8.26 -3.18 21.57
CA SER A 161 9.53 -3.86 21.82
C SER A 161 10.22 -3.50 23.13
N TRP A 162 11.07 -4.39 23.62
CA TRP A 162 11.80 -4.19 24.88
C TRP A 162 12.81 -3.04 24.87
N LEU A 163 13.50 -2.80 23.74
CA LEU A 163 14.52 -1.75 23.63
C LEU A 163 14.02 -0.52 22.86
N GLY A 164 12.71 -0.43 22.62
CA GLY A 164 12.14 0.71 21.94
C GLY A 164 12.69 0.89 20.52
N GLN A 165 13.08 2.12 20.19
CA GLN A 165 13.70 2.42 18.89
C GLN A 165 15.09 1.79 18.69
N ASP A 166 15.83 1.49 19.76
CA ASP A 166 17.16 0.86 19.65
C ASP A 166 17.05 -0.59 19.14
N SER A 167 15.92 -1.26 19.32
CA SER A 167 15.69 -2.59 18.72
C SER A 167 15.88 -2.61 17.20
N ARG A 168 15.73 -1.46 16.51
CA ARG A 168 15.91 -1.36 15.05
C ARG A 168 17.33 -1.66 14.60
N VAL A 169 18.36 -1.33 15.38
CA VAL A 169 19.76 -1.61 14.99
C VAL A 169 20.08 -3.11 15.03
N LEU A 170 19.30 -3.88 15.79
CA LEU A 170 19.42 -5.33 15.87
C LEU A 170 18.78 -6.03 14.68
N CYS A 171 18.03 -5.33 13.81
CA CYS A 171 17.27 -5.93 12.70
C CYS A 171 17.48 -5.15 11.39
N PRO A 172 18.70 -5.14 10.80
CA PRO A 172 19.00 -4.37 9.59
C PRO A 172 18.17 -4.78 8.36
N GLU A 173 17.56 -5.96 8.37
CA GLU A 173 16.62 -6.40 7.34
C GLU A 173 15.26 -5.68 7.39
N ILE A 174 14.93 -5.02 8.51
CA ILE A 174 13.67 -4.27 8.71
C ILE A 174 13.92 -2.77 8.55
N THR A 175 14.10 -2.34 7.30
CA THR A 175 14.14 -0.91 6.93
C THR A 175 13.08 -0.59 5.89
N ALA A 176 12.54 0.63 5.90
CA ALA A 176 11.53 1.01 4.92
C ALA A 176 12.09 1.00 3.50
N THR A 177 13.37 1.32 3.32
CA THR A 177 14.03 1.23 2.01
C THR A 177 14.04 -0.19 1.45
N LEU A 178 14.35 -1.21 2.26
CA LEU A 178 14.36 -2.61 1.82
C LEU A 178 12.95 -3.14 1.59
N LEU A 179 12.05 -2.92 2.55
CA LEU A 179 10.70 -3.49 2.56
C LEU A 179 9.78 -2.86 1.51
N LEU A 180 10.03 -1.61 1.10
CA LEU A 180 9.27 -0.94 0.03
C LEU A 180 9.81 -1.20 -1.38
N ARG A 181 10.88 -2.00 -1.54
CA ARG A 181 11.36 -2.43 -2.86
C ARG A 181 10.25 -3.15 -3.63
N GLN A 182 10.33 -3.07 -4.96
CA GLN A 182 9.36 -3.70 -5.86
C GLN A 182 7.91 -3.31 -5.52
N LYS A 183 7.69 -2.02 -5.21
CA LYS A 183 6.37 -1.46 -4.81
C LYS A 183 5.80 -2.14 -3.55
N GLY A 184 6.65 -2.49 -2.59
CA GLY A 184 6.26 -3.11 -1.33
C GLY A 184 6.12 -4.63 -1.36
N LEU A 185 6.39 -5.30 -2.49
CA LEU A 185 6.37 -6.78 -2.52
C LEU A 185 7.43 -7.40 -1.59
N ALA A 186 8.55 -6.72 -1.37
CA ALA A 186 9.59 -7.18 -0.45
C ALA A 186 9.07 -7.33 0.99
N LEU A 187 8.16 -6.45 1.44
CA LEU A 187 7.50 -6.56 2.74
C LEU A 187 6.67 -7.85 2.87
N PHE A 188 5.90 -8.19 1.85
CA PHE A 188 5.09 -9.42 1.89
C PHE A 188 5.95 -10.67 1.77
N ASN A 189 7.03 -10.64 0.97
CA ASN A 189 7.99 -11.75 0.95
C ASN A 189 8.65 -11.93 2.32
N PHE A 190 8.88 -10.85 3.08
CA PHE A 190 9.33 -10.92 4.46
C PHE A 190 8.28 -11.61 5.35
N PHE A 191 7.00 -11.27 5.23
CA PHE A 191 5.93 -11.96 5.98
C PHE A 191 5.78 -13.43 5.59
N ASP A 192 5.84 -13.75 4.30
CA ASP A 192 5.77 -15.13 3.80
C ASP A 192 6.92 -15.95 4.42
N ARG A 193 8.16 -15.46 4.32
CA ARG A 193 9.34 -16.07 4.97
C ARG A 193 9.18 -16.17 6.49
N TYR A 194 8.62 -15.15 7.15
CA TYR A 194 8.36 -15.18 8.59
C TYR A 194 7.46 -16.37 8.94
N THR A 195 6.36 -16.53 8.20
CA THR A 195 5.40 -17.62 8.46
C THR A 195 5.96 -19.00 8.12
N GLU A 196 6.77 -19.12 7.05
CA GLU A 196 7.43 -20.36 6.66
C GLU A 196 8.42 -20.84 7.72
N ILE A 197 9.25 -19.94 8.26
CA ILE A 197 10.22 -20.25 9.31
C ILE A 197 9.49 -20.63 10.61
N ALA A 198 8.48 -19.86 11.01
CA ALA A 198 7.68 -20.15 12.20
C ALA A 198 7.03 -21.54 12.11
N LEU A 199 6.40 -21.86 10.97
CA LEU A 199 5.85 -23.19 10.68
C LEU A 199 6.91 -24.30 10.76
N ALA A 200 8.08 -24.05 10.19
CA ALA A 200 9.17 -25.01 10.17
C ALA A 200 9.68 -25.29 11.59
N SER A 201 9.76 -24.26 12.44
CA SER A 201 10.18 -24.36 13.84
C SER A 201 9.20 -25.15 14.72
N GLU A 202 7.89 -25.08 14.42
CA GLU A 202 6.87 -25.89 15.13
C GLU A 202 7.03 -27.38 14.82
N GLN A 203 7.45 -27.72 13.60
CA GLN A 203 7.66 -29.09 13.16
C GLN A 203 9.01 -29.65 13.62
N ASP A 204 10.03 -28.79 13.67
CA ASP A 204 11.39 -29.15 13.99
C ASP A 204 12.09 -27.97 14.68
N PRO A 205 12.22 -28.01 16.03
CA PRO A 205 12.88 -26.97 16.80
C PRO A 205 14.37 -26.76 16.44
N SER A 206 14.98 -27.67 15.67
CA SER A 206 16.38 -27.53 15.22
C SER A 206 16.53 -26.68 13.95
N LYS A 207 15.43 -26.36 13.27
CA LYS A 207 15.48 -25.52 12.06
C LYS A 207 15.82 -24.08 12.41
N LYS A 208 16.59 -23.45 11.52
CA LYS A 208 17.08 -22.08 11.65
C LYS A 208 15.94 -21.10 11.92
N ASP A 209 16.10 -20.30 12.96
CA ASP A 209 15.20 -19.22 13.31
C ASP A 209 15.46 -17.99 12.42
N MET A 210 14.51 -17.08 12.33
CA MET A 210 14.61 -15.81 11.63
C MET A 210 15.64 -14.88 12.25
N VAL A 211 15.96 -15.13 13.52
CA VAL A 211 17.05 -14.48 14.25
C VAL A 211 18.42 -14.84 13.65
N ASP A 212 18.58 -16.06 13.13
CA ASP A 212 19.84 -16.61 12.63
C ASP A 212 20.13 -16.14 11.19
N SER A 213 20.03 -14.82 10.95
CA SER A 213 20.58 -14.22 9.73
C SER A 213 22.09 -14.46 9.65
N GLU A 214 22.65 -14.50 8.45
CA GLU A 214 24.11 -14.62 8.26
C GLU A 214 24.87 -13.55 9.06
N TRP A 215 24.36 -12.32 9.04
CA TRP A 215 24.86 -11.18 9.79
C TRP A 215 24.89 -11.40 11.32
N TRP A 216 23.83 -12.00 11.89
CA TRP A 216 23.77 -12.25 13.33
C TRP A 216 24.56 -13.52 13.72
N CYS A 217 24.65 -14.51 12.84
CA CYS A 217 25.51 -15.68 13.04
C CYS A 217 26.99 -15.29 13.08
N GLU A 218 27.44 -14.41 12.16
CA GLU A 218 28.80 -13.89 12.16
C GLU A 218 29.11 -13.11 13.45
N ALA A 219 28.14 -12.32 13.93
CA ALA A 219 28.25 -11.63 15.21
C ALA A 219 28.42 -12.61 16.37
N ARG A 220 27.63 -13.70 16.39
CA ARG A 220 27.72 -14.76 17.40
C ARG A 220 29.10 -15.40 17.40
N SER A 221 29.59 -15.83 16.23
CA SER A 221 30.92 -16.42 16.10
C SER A 221 32.01 -15.47 16.58
N THR A 222 31.99 -14.22 16.11
CA THR A 222 32.96 -13.20 16.52
C THR A 222 32.98 -13.04 18.03
N VAL A 223 31.82 -12.91 18.68
CA VAL A 223 31.72 -12.71 20.13
C VAL A 223 32.18 -13.93 20.93
N LEU A 224 31.91 -15.15 20.44
CA LEU A 224 32.35 -16.38 21.11
C LEU A 224 33.84 -16.67 20.94
N ASP A 225 34.42 -16.21 19.83
CA ASP A 225 35.84 -16.38 19.51
C ASP A 225 36.71 -15.25 20.07
N MET A 226 36.11 -14.20 20.67
CA MET A 226 36.86 -13.13 21.33
C MET A 226 37.70 -13.68 22.49
N GLU A 227 39.00 -13.46 22.43
CA GLU A 227 39.91 -13.71 23.54
C GLU A 227 39.72 -12.60 24.59
N VAL A 228 38.88 -12.88 25.60
CA VAL A 228 38.60 -11.96 26.70
C VAL A 228 39.07 -12.53 28.02
N GLU A 229 39.93 -11.79 28.72
CA GLU A 229 40.44 -12.14 30.06
C GLU A 229 39.82 -11.23 31.12
N PRO A 230 39.20 -11.77 32.19
CA PRO A 230 39.13 -13.19 32.56
C PRO A 230 38.07 -13.99 31.79
N ASP A 231 38.20 -15.32 31.75
CA ASP A 231 37.25 -16.27 31.14
C ASP A 231 35.78 -16.04 31.56
N SER A 232 35.54 -15.54 32.78
CA SER A 232 34.19 -15.18 33.25
C SER A 232 33.51 -14.11 32.39
N MET A 233 34.28 -13.21 31.75
CA MET A 233 33.72 -12.26 30.80
C MET A 233 33.19 -12.93 29.54
N ARG A 234 33.80 -14.05 29.10
CA ARG A 234 33.30 -14.82 27.94
C ARG A 234 31.90 -15.36 28.21
N GLU A 235 31.67 -15.90 29.41
CA GLU A 235 30.34 -16.37 29.83
C GLU A 235 29.34 -15.20 29.85
N ASN A 236 29.74 -14.03 30.35
CA ASN A 236 28.90 -12.84 30.37
C ASN A 236 28.54 -12.33 28.97
N PHE A 237 29.50 -12.33 28.04
CA PHE A 237 29.24 -11.97 26.65
C PHE A 237 28.31 -12.98 25.98
N ALA A 238 28.49 -14.29 26.21
CA ALA A 238 27.58 -15.31 25.70
C ALA A 238 26.16 -15.14 26.26
N PHE A 239 26.04 -14.85 27.57
CA PHE A 239 24.77 -14.56 28.22
C PHE A 239 24.09 -13.32 27.61
N ALA A 240 24.81 -12.20 27.50
CA ALA A 240 24.29 -10.97 26.93
C ALA A 240 23.90 -11.17 25.46
N PHE A 241 24.73 -11.85 24.68
CA PHE A 241 24.43 -12.12 23.27
C PHE A 241 23.13 -12.91 23.11
N GLU A 242 22.89 -13.90 23.96
CA GLU A 242 21.63 -14.64 23.98
C GLU A 242 20.45 -13.73 24.38
N LEU A 243 20.64 -12.83 25.34
CA LEU A 243 19.63 -11.82 25.71
C LEU A 243 19.27 -10.91 24.53
N TYR A 244 20.27 -10.38 23.82
CA TYR A 244 20.05 -9.55 22.63
C TYR A 244 19.47 -10.34 21.44
N THR A 245 19.77 -11.63 21.33
CA THR A 245 19.14 -12.55 20.37
C THR A 245 17.63 -12.62 20.62
N MET A 246 17.21 -12.69 21.89
CA MET A 246 15.78 -12.62 22.25
C MET A 246 15.17 -11.24 22.01
N HIS A 247 15.92 -10.15 22.25
CA HIS A 247 15.45 -8.80 21.92
C HIS A 247 15.25 -8.61 20.41
N ARG A 248 16.14 -9.18 19.58
CA ARG A 248 16.02 -9.23 18.12
C ARG A 248 14.77 -10.01 17.71
N GLN A 249 14.57 -11.22 18.23
CA GLN A 249 13.37 -12.02 17.95
C GLN A 249 12.09 -11.27 18.33
N ASN A 250 12.07 -10.68 19.53
CA ASN A 250 10.94 -9.88 20.00
C ASN A 250 10.62 -8.74 19.04
N PHE A 251 11.62 -8.00 18.54
CA PHE A 251 11.36 -6.92 17.60
C PHE A 251 10.82 -7.41 16.26
N ILE A 252 11.34 -8.53 15.73
CA ILE A 252 10.83 -9.15 14.50
C ILE A 252 9.34 -9.53 14.69
N ASP A 253 9.01 -10.18 15.79
CA ASP A 253 7.64 -10.57 16.13
C ASP A 253 6.72 -9.35 16.25
N GLN A 254 7.14 -8.33 17.00
CA GLN A 254 6.37 -7.10 17.17
C GLN A 254 6.21 -6.34 15.85
N PHE A 255 7.23 -6.34 14.98
CA PHE A 255 7.14 -5.73 13.66
C PHE A 255 6.04 -6.38 12.82
N VAL A 256 6.00 -7.70 12.75
CA VAL A 256 4.95 -8.41 12.00
C VAL A 256 3.58 -8.21 12.66
N ALA A 257 3.50 -8.40 13.98
CA ALA A 257 2.28 -8.24 14.78
C ALA A 257 1.65 -6.85 14.64
N CYS A 258 2.46 -5.79 14.56
CA CYS A 258 1.97 -4.42 14.43
C CYS A 258 1.70 -4.03 12.98
N THR A 259 2.56 -4.45 12.04
CA THR A 259 2.48 -3.97 10.64
C THR A 259 1.32 -4.61 9.87
N VAL A 260 1.03 -5.90 10.10
CA VAL A 260 -0.06 -6.60 9.39
C VAL A 260 -1.43 -5.96 9.68
N PRO A 261 -1.84 -5.75 10.95
CA PRO A 261 -3.10 -5.05 11.25
C PRO A 261 -3.16 -3.63 10.68
N VAL A 262 -2.06 -2.88 10.71
CA VAL A 262 -1.99 -1.52 10.14
C VAL A 262 -2.25 -1.53 8.63
N ILE A 263 -1.64 -2.48 7.89
CA ILE A 263 -1.91 -2.67 6.46
C ILE A 263 -3.37 -3.03 6.23
N TYR A 264 -3.92 -3.94 7.05
CA TYR A 264 -5.29 -4.42 6.90
C TYR A 264 -6.32 -3.33 7.18
N GLN A 265 -6.10 -2.55 8.23
CA GLN A 265 -6.92 -1.39 8.56
C GLN A 265 -6.86 -0.37 7.42
N ALA A 266 -5.66 0.00 6.96
CA ALA A 266 -5.50 0.96 5.88
C ALA A 266 -6.15 0.46 4.58
N CYS A 267 -6.02 -0.83 4.26
CA CYS A 267 -6.71 -1.45 3.12
C CYS A 267 -8.22 -1.35 3.28
N THR A 268 -8.75 -1.73 4.45
CA THR A 268 -10.20 -1.71 4.72
C THR A 268 -10.77 -0.29 4.64
N GLU A 269 -10.08 0.67 5.23
CA GLU A 269 -10.45 2.10 5.17
C GLU A 269 -10.40 2.62 3.74
N TYR A 270 -9.36 2.29 2.98
CA TYR A 270 -9.25 2.66 1.57
C TYR A 270 -10.42 2.10 0.74
N MET A 271 -10.84 0.86 1.00
CA MET A 271 -11.94 0.22 0.26
C MET A 271 -13.32 0.76 0.65
N THR A 272 -13.51 1.08 1.93
CA THR A 272 -14.83 1.45 2.46
C THR A 272 -15.08 2.96 2.48
N ARG A 273 -14.04 3.77 2.77
CA ARG A 273 -14.17 5.22 3.02
C ARG A 273 -13.58 6.10 1.92
N SER A 274 -12.98 5.53 0.89
CA SER A 274 -12.50 6.36 -0.22
C SER A 274 -13.69 7.01 -0.94
N ASN A 275 -13.51 8.28 -1.29
CA ASN A 275 -14.47 9.00 -2.12
C ASN A 275 -14.46 8.49 -3.57
N SER A 276 -13.39 7.81 -3.99
CA SER A 276 -13.26 7.27 -5.33
C SER A 276 -13.98 5.93 -5.52
N SER A 277 -14.43 5.65 -6.74
CA SER A 277 -14.97 4.35 -7.16
C SER A 277 -13.88 3.30 -7.38
N ILE A 278 -12.63 3.71 -7.64
CA ILE A 278 -11.50 2.80 -7.96
C ILE A 278 -11.30 1.70 -6.89
N PRO A 279 -11.29 1.99 -5.58
CA PRO A 279 -11.13 0.96 -4.56
C PRO A 279 -12.24 -0.10 -4.61
N ARG A 280 -13.47 0.31 -4.90
CA ARG A 280 -14.60 -0.63 -4.99
C ARG A 280 -14.54 -1.47 -6.24
N LEU A 281 -14.09 -0.88 -7.34
CA LEU A 281 -13.79 -1.62 -8.55
C LEU A 281 -12.72 -2.69 -8.29
N ILE A 282 -11.61 -2.33 -7.62
CA ILE A 282 -10.57 -3.28 -7.19
C ILE A 282 -11.18 -4.40 -6.33
N TRP A 283 -11.98 -4.02 -5.34
CA TRP A 283 -12.56 -4.96 -4.38
C TRP A 283 -13.51 -5.96 -5.05
N ASN A 284 -14.36 -5.50 -5.97
CA ASN A 284 -15.33 -6.33 -6.65
C ASN A 284 -14.70 -7.19 -7.77
N ALA A 285 -13.69 -6.66 -8.45
CA ALA A 285 -12.96 -7.36 -9.52
C ALA A 285 -11.95 -8.39 -9.01
N GLY A 286 -11.70 -8.47 -7.69
CA GLY A 286 -10.82 -9.48 -7.16
C GLY A 286 -9.34 -9.25 -7.46
N SER A 287 -8.57 -10.34 -7.41
CA SER A 287 -7.18 -10.37 -7.88
C SER A 287 -7.05 -10.07 -9.38
N ARG A 288 -8.09 -10.36 -10.16
CA ARG A 288 -8.14 -10.01 -11.59
C ARG A 288 -8.18 -8.51 -11.78
N GLY A 289 -9.01 -7.77 -11.04
CA GLY A 289 -9.02 -6.31 -11.08
C GLY A 289 -7.66 -5.70 -10.81
N VAL A 290 -6.89 -6.24 -9.86
CA VAL A 290 -5.54 -5.75 -9.62
C VAL A 290 -4.60 -6.06 -10.78
N LYS A 291 -4.72 -7.25 -11.40
CA LYS A 291 -3.96 -7.59 -12.62
C LYS A 291 -4.32 -6.67 -13.78
N GLU A 292 -5.59 -6.37 -13.97
CA GLU A 292 -6.09 -5.45 -14.99
C GLU A 292 -5.60 -4.03 -14.73
N ILE A 293 -5.61 -3.54 -13.49
CA ILE A 293 -4.99 -2.24 -13.14
C ILE A 293 -3.51 -2.23 -13.47
N LYS A 294 -2.80 -3.31 -13.15
CA LYS A 294 -1.37 -3.42 -13.45
C LYS A 294 -1.13 -3.44 -14.96
N ALA A 295 -1.99 -4.14 -15.72
CA ALA A 295 -1.95 -4.19 -17.18
C ALA A 295 -2.26 -2.82 -17.78
N ALA A 296 -3.40 -2.22 -17.41
CA ALA A 296 -3.82 -0.88 -17.80
C ALA A 296 -2.73 0.16 -17.51
N ARG A 297 -2.21 0.20 -16.27
CA ARG A 297 -1.09 1.10 -15.91
C ARG A 297 0.18 0.79 -16.70
N LYS A 298 0.42 -0.46 -17.06
CA LYS A 298 1.58 -0.84 -17.89
C LYS A 298 1.36 -0.40 -19.34
N GLU A 299 0.16 -0.51 -19.88
CA GLU A 299 -0.23 -0.01 -21.20
C GLU A 299 -0.15 1.51 -21.25
N PHE A 300 -0.70 2.20 -20.25
CA PHE A 300 -0.55 3.65 -20.08
C PHE A 300 0.91 4.08 -20.00
N ARG A 301 1.75 3.34 -19.25
CA ARG A 301 3.19 3.63 -19.18
C ARG A 301 3.97 3.26 -20.42
N LYS A 302 3.48 2.27 -21.18
CA LYS A 302 4.04 1.90 -22.49
C LYS A 302 3.75 2.94 -23.55
N GLY A 303 3.06 4.03 -23.20
CA GLY A 303 2.91 5.16 -24.10
C GLY A 303 2.06 4.79 -25.30
N SER A 304 0.92 4.12 -25.07
CA SER A 304 -0.18 4.13 -26.05
C SER A 304 -0.58 5.60 -26.25
N GLY A 305 0.08 6.25 -27.21
CA GLY A 305 0.01 7.68 -27.54
C GLY A 305 1.31 8.48 -27.43
N GLN A 306 2.47 7.87 -27.15
CA GLN A 306 3.78 8.55 -27.24
C GLN A 306 4.32 8.51 -28.67
N SER A 307 3.63 9.12 -29.63
CA SER A 307 4.18 9.34 -30.97
C SER A 307 4.93 10.67 -31.05
N CYS A 308 5.89 10.76 -31.97
CA CYS A 308 6.58 12.02 -32.23
C CYS A 308 5.66 12.98 -32.98
N GLU A 309 5.36 14.15 -32.43
CA GLU A 309 4.43 15.11 -33.06
C GLU A 309 4.93 15.67 -34.41
N TYR A 310 6.23 15.53 -34.69
CA TYR A 310 6.78 15.90 -35.99
C TYR A 310 6.70 14.77 -37.03
N CYS A 311 7.20 13.59 -36.68
CA CYS A 311 7.43 12.48 -37.63
C CYS A 311 6.58 11.23 -37.36
N GLU A 312 5.66 11.32 -36.40
CA GLU A 312 4.66 10.32 -35.98
C GLU A 312 5.19 8.99 -35.47
N ARG A 313 6.52 8.79 -35.50
CA ARG A 313 7.11 7.53 -35.04
C ARG A 313 6.81 7.22 -33.58
N SER A 314 6.43 5.97 -33.33
CA SER A 314 6.18 5.42 -31.99
C SER A 314 7.47 4.97 -31.29
N PRO A 315 7.44 4.67 -29.98
CA PRO A 315 8.61 4.16 -29.29
C PRO A 315 9.12 2.83 -29.86
N GLU A 316 8.21 1.97 -30.31
CA GLU A 316 8.54 0.67 -30.89
C GLU A 316 9.33 0.82 -32.21
N GLU A 317 9.04 1.86 -33.00
CA GLU A 317 9.69 2.10 -34.29
C GLU A 317 11.09 2.71 -34.16
N ILE A 318 11.39 3.39 -33.04
CA ILE A 318 12.69 4.03 -32.81
C ILE A 318 13.70 3.05 -32.21
N GLY A 319 13.25 2.02 -31.48
CA GLY A 319 14.09 0.93 -30.98
C GLY A 319 13.77 0.51 -29.55
N ALA A 320 14.68 -0.24 -28.92
CA ALA A 320 14.49 -0.65 -27.53
C ALA A 320 14.70 0.54 -26.58
N ASN A 321 13.60 1.01 -25.96
CA ASN A 321 13.60 2.00 -24.88
C ASN A 321 14.01 3.44 -25.28
N PRO A 322 13.41 4.04 -26.33
CA PRO A 322 13.74 5.39 -26.75
C PRO A 322 13.32 6.42 -25.70
N ARG A 323 14.16 7.43 -25.49
CA ARG A 323 13.83 8.56 -24.62
C ARG A 323 13.17 9.65 -25.45
N PHE A 324 11.85 9.73 -25.38
CA PHE A 324 11.15 10.90 -25.91
C PHE A 324 11.42 12.11 -25.03
N SER A 325 11.63 13.24 -25.68
CA SER A 325 11.60 14.55 -25.02
C SER A 325 10.19 15.12 -25.11
N PHE A 326 9.80 15.97 -24.18
CA PHE A 326 8.51 16.65 -24.23
C PHE A 326 8.64 18.15 -24.02
N CYS A 327 7.66 18.91 -24.50
CA CYS A 327 7.61 20.35 -24.28
C CYS A 327 7.27 20.71 -22.82
N VAL A 328 8.25 21.26 -22.10
CA VAL A 328 8.10 21.64 -20.68
C VAL A 328 7.03 22.71 -20.46
N ALA A 329 6.87 23.65 -21.40
CA ALA A 329 5.86 24.70 -21.30
C ALA A 329 4.44 24.13 -21.35
N CYS A 330 4.15 23.24 -22.31
CA CYS A 330 2.86 22.56 -22.40
C CYS A 330 2.58 21.69 -21.17
N LYS A 331 3.57 20.95 -20.68
CA LYS A 331 3.39 20.15 -19.47
C LYS A 331 3.08 21.02 -18.25
N ARG A 332 3.79 22.14 -18.09
CA ARG A 332 3.59 23.03 -16.94
C ARG A 332 2.29 23.83 -16.99
N GLN A 333 1.90 24.34 -18.16
CA GLN A 333 0.78 25.28 -18.29
C GLN A 333 -0.55 24.59 -18.58
N LEU A 334 -0.52 23.42 -19.23
CA LEU A 334 -1.73 22.72 -19.68
C LEU A 334 -1.88 21.32 -19.09
N ASP A 335 -0.87 20.82 -18.37
CA ASP A 335 -0.72 19.40 -18.03
C ASP A 335 -0.91 18.51 -19.27
N PHE A 336 -0.16 18.85 -20.32
CA PHE A 336 -0.18 18.15 -21.61
C PHE A 336 1.23 17.83 -22.06
N GLU A 337 1.49 16.56 -22.38
CA GLU A 337 2.81 16.07 -22.78
C GLU A 337 2.89 16.03 -24.31
N TYR A 338 3.57 17.02 -24.88
CA TYR A 338 3.78 17.13 -26.33
C TYR A 338 5.13 16.49 -26.67
N TYR A 339 5.12 15.32 -27.32
CA TYR A 339 6.25 14.41 -27.41
C TYR A 339 7.06 14.54 -28.72
N TYR A 340 8.39 14.42 -28.59
CA TYR A 340 9.33 14.40 -29.71
C TYR A 340 10.38 13.31 -29.55
N CYS A 341 10.59 12.51 -30.59
CA CYS A 341 11.61 11.46 -30.57
C CYS A 341 13.05 11.98 -30.64
N SER A 342 13.25 13.24 -31.07
CA SER A 342 14.58 13.86 -31.15
C SER A 342 14.48 15.39 -31.09
N LYS A 343 15.62 16.05 -30.82
CA LYS A 343 15.71 17.53 -30.82
C LYS A 343 15.51 18.11 -32.23
N GLU A 344 15.88 17.37 -33.26
CA GLU A 344 15.68 17.73 -34.66
C GLU A 344 14.18 17.79 -34.98
N CYS A 345 13.43 16.76 -34.58
CA CYS A 345 11.97 16.73 -34.72
C CYS A 345 11.31 17.89 -33.98
N GLN A 346 11.75 18.15 -32.73
CA GLN A 346 11.25 19.30 -31.97
C GLN A 346 11.51 20.63 -32.68
N ARG A 347 12.72 20.85 -33.20
CA ARG A 347 13.08 22.10 -33.90
C ARG A 347 12.29 22.26 -35.21
N ALA A 348 12.06 21.17 -35.91
CA ALA A 348 11.32 21.17 -37.17
C ALA A 348 9.83 21.48 -36.96
N ASP A 349 9.23 20.97 -35.89
CA ASP A 349 7.84 21.25 -35.52
C ASP A 349 7.66 22.61 -34.81
N TRP A 350 8.72 23.15 -34.22
CA TRP A 350 8.67 24.36 -33.39
C TRP A 350 7.96 25.57 -34.02
N PRO A 351 8.13 25.91 -35.32
CA PRO A 351 7.42 27.04 -35.93
C PRO A 351 5.90 26.92 -35.85
N LEU A 352 5.37 25.70 -35.99
CA LEU A 352 3.94 25.41 -35.85
C LEU A 352 3.57 25.36 -34.36
N HIS A 353 4.33 24.60 -33.57
CA HIS A 353 4.05 24.39 -32.16
C HIS A 353 4.02 25.69 -31.35
N LYS A 354 4.93 26.63 -31.65
CA LYS A 354 5.10 27.89 -30.92
C LYS A 354 3.84 28.74 -30.85
N ALA A 355 2.95 28.64 -31.84
CA ALA A 355 1.72 29.44 -31.87
C ALA A 355 0.79 29.10 -30.68
N HIS A 356 0.69 27.81 -30.35
CA HIS A 356 -0.23 27.25 -29.36
C HIS A 356 0.46 26.69 -28.10
N CYS A 357 1.79 26.62 -28.10
CA CYS A 357 2.61 26.15 -26.99
C CYS A 357 2.19 26.77 -25.65
N GLY A 358 1.71 25.94 -24.73
CA GLY A 358 1.30 26.36 -23.38
C GLY A 358 0.00 27.17 -23.30
N LYS A 359 -0.68 27.39 -24.42
CA LYS A 359 -1.96 28.11 -24.51
C LYS A 359 -3.12 27.15 -24.77
N GLU A 360 -2.94 26.22 -25.71
CA GLU A 360 -3.97 25.30 -26.16
C GLU A 360 -3.41 23.88 -26.30
N LYS A 361 -4.25 22.88 -26.02
CA LYS A 361 -3.89 21.45 -26.17
C LYS A 361 -4.05 21.01 -27.62
N VAL A 362 -3.19 21.49 -28.51
CA VAL A 362 -3.16 21.08 -29.93
C VAL A 362 -2.13 19.96 -30.10
N SER A 363 -2.45 18.92 -30.87
CA SER A 363 -1.51 17.88 -31.32
C SER A 363 -1.97 17.34 -32.68
N LYS A 364 -1.04 16.87 -33.52
CA LYS A 364 -1.42 16.31 -34.83
C LYS A 364 -2.26 15.05 -34.68
N SER A 365 -1.92 14.24 -33.67
CA SER A 365 -2.72 13.08 -33.25
C SER A 365 -4.18 13.44 -32.93
N ARG A 366 -4.44 14.62 -32.36
CA ARG A 366 -5.82 15.11 -32.12
C ARG A 366 -6.51 15.58 -33.39
N ASP A 367 -5.78 16.24 -34.30
CA ASP A 367 -6.36 16.83 -35.51
C ASP A 367 -6.87 15.77 -36.51
N GLU A 368 -6.35 14.54 -36.46
CA GLU A 368 -6.90 13.38 -37.20
C GLU A 368 -8.20 12.82 -36.61
N GLY A 369 -8.82 13.51 -35.64
CA GLY A 369 -10.07 13.07 -35.01
C GLY A 369 -9.88 11.91 -34.03
N ARG A 370 -8.64 11.57 -33.67
CA ARG A 370 -8.32 10.64 -32.57
C ARG A 370 -7.65 11.38 -31.43
N PRO A 371 -8.40 12.14 -30.63
CA PRO A 371 -7.93 12.47 -29.30
C PRO A 371 -7.77 11.17 -28.51
N GLU A 372 -6.54 10.62 -28.53
CA GLU A 372 -6.12 9.52 -27.67
C GLU A 372 -6.16 10.00 -26.22
N ARG A 373 -7.37 10.11 -25.68
CA ARG A 373 -7.54 10.20 -24.24
C ARG A 373 -7.33 8.81 -23.70
N THR A 374 -6.21 8.67 -23.02
CA THR A 374 -5.96 7.64 -22.02
C THR A 374 -7.24 7.45 -21.18
N PRO A 375 -7.97 6.33 -21.30
CA PRO A 375 -9.11 6.09 -20.43
C PRO A 375 -8.68 6.20 -18.96
N SER A 376 -9.55 6.71 -18.10
CA SER A 376 -9.21 6.75 -16.68
C SER A 376 -9.02 5.33 -16.14
N LEU A 377 -8.31 5.19 -15.03
CA LEU A 377 -8.17 3.89 -14.39
C LEU A 377 -9.52 3.30 -13.98
N ALA A 378 -10.46 4.15 -13.56
CA ALA A 378 -11.81 3.74 -13.20
C ALA A 378 -12.56 3.18 -14.42
N LEU A 379 -12.46 3.82 -15.57
CA LEU A 379 -13.12 3.37 -16.80
C LEU A 379 -12.54 2.04 -17.29
N VAL A 380 -11.21 1.86 -17.29
CA VAL A 380 -10.61 0.57 -17.68
C VAL A 380 -11.08 -0.57 -16.79
N LEU A 381 -11.13 -0.33 -15.48
CA LEU A 381 -11.64 -1.30 -14.52
C LEU A 381 -13.12 -1.61 -14.74
N GLN A 382 -13.92 -0.58 -14.98
CA GLN A 382 -15.35 -0.73 -15.26
C GLN A 382 -15.57 -1.55 -16.54
N SER A 383 -14.77 -1.35 -17.59
CA SER A 383 -14.80 -2.16 -18.81
C SER A 383 -14.40 -3.62 -18.58
N GLY A 384 -13.39 -3.86 -17.73
CA GLY A 384 -13.01 -5.22 -17.32
C GLY A 384 -14.17 -5.96 -16.65
N MET A 385 -14.88 -5.27 -15.75
CA MET A 385 -16.03 -5.82 -15.03
C MET A 385 -17.23 -6.15 -15.93
N TRP A 386 -17.48 -5.39 -17.00
CA TRP A 386 -18.56 -5.70 -17.95
C TRP A 386 -18.36 -7.07 -18.61
N THR A 387 -17.10 -7.42 -18.89
CA THR A 387 -16.76 -8.72 -19.48
C THR A 387 -17.07 -9.87 -18.53
N GLU A 388 -17.01 -9.65 -17.21
CA GLU A 388 -17.31 -10.67 -16.20
C GLU A 388 -18.80 -10.85 -15.92
N HIS A 389 -19.58 -9.81 -16.21
CA HIS A 389 -21.00 -9.76 -15.91
C HIS A 389 -21.79 -9.46 -17.19
N PRO A 390 -21.90 -10.41 -18.14
CA PRO A 390 -22.57 -10.20 -19.43
C PRO A 390 -24.08 -9.87 -19.30
N GLY A 391 -24.67 -10.13 -18.13
CA GLY A 391 -26.05 -9.73 -17.78
C GLY A 391 -26.18 -8.33 -17.18
N ALA A 392 -25.07 -7.60 -17.01
CA ALA A 392 -25.04 -6.21 -16.60
C ALA A 392 -24.65 -5.34 -17.79
N ASP A 393 -25.41 -4.27 -18.05
CA ASP A 393 -25.01 -3.27 -19.04
C ASP A 393 -24.04 -2.26 -18.42
N TYR A 394 -24.13 -2.10 -17.10
CA TYR A 394 -23.26 -1.26 -16.30
C TYR A 394 -23.24 -1.72 -14.83
N LEU A 395 -22.19 -1.37 -14.09
CA LEU A 395 -22.09 -1.60 -12.64
C LEU A 395 -22.07 -0.29 -11.86
N LEU A 396 -22.89 -0.22 -10.83
CA LEU A 396 -22.95 0.91 -9.89
C LEU A 396 -22.37 0.50 -8.54
N PHE A 397 -21.68 1.43 -7.88
CA PHE A 397 -21.11 1.22 -6.54
C PHE A 397 -21.71 2.19 -5.53
N ARG A 398 -21.91 1.71 -4.30
CA ARG A 398 -22.32 2.56 -3.19
C ARG A 398 -21.18 3.49 -2.78
N ILE A 399 -21.49 4.73 -2.39
CA ILE A 399 -20.50 5.75 -1.95
C ILE A 399 -19.79 5.39 -0.64
N ASP A 400 -20.37 4.54 0.20
CA ASP A 400 -19.83 4.23 1.55
C ASP A 400 -19.70 2.72 1.79
N ASP A 401 -19.61 1.91 0.73
CA ASP A 401 -19.49 0.45 0.87
C ASP A 401 -18.88 -0.21 -0.36
N SER A 402 -18.51 -1.46 -0.16
CA SER A 402 -18.00 -2.41 -1.14
C SER A 402 -19.08 -3.04 -2.03
N LEU A 403 -20.37 -2.80 -1.76
CA LEU A 403 -21.47 -3.40 -2.52
C LEU A 403 -21.56 -2.83 -3.95
N ALA A 404 -21.65 -3.75 -4.92
CA ALA A 404 -21.87 -3.47 -6.32
C ALA A 404 -23.29 -3.88 -6.75
N PHE A 405 -23.82 -3.14 -7.72
CA PHE A 405 -25.14 -3.33 -8.29
C PHE A 405 -25.03 -3.42 -9.80
N LYS A 406 -25.75 -4.37 -10.39
CA LYS A 406 -25.89 -4.44 -11.84
C LYS A 406 -27.05 -3.55 -12.28
N ALA A 407 -26.79 -2.74 -13.29
CA ALA A 407 -27.82 -1.98 -14.00
C ALA A 407 -27.97 -2.59 -15.39
N SER A 408 -29.19 -3.00 -15.77
CA SER A 408 -29.44 -3.55 -17.10
C SER A 408 -30.85 -3.34 -17.63
N PHE A 409 -30.98 -3.32 -18.95
CA PHE A 409 -32.27 -3.38 -19.64
C PHE A 409 -32.68 -4.83 -19.85
N GLN A 410 -33.64 -5.32 -19.03
CA GLN A 410 -34.05 -6.72 -19.06
C GLN A 410 -35.07 -7.05 -20.17
N SER A 411 -35.88 -6.08 -20.57
CA SER A 411 -37.05 -6.32 -21.43
C SER A 411 -37.12 -5.40 -22.65
N ASP A 412 -36.07 -4.61 -22.91
CA ASP A 412 -36.04 -3.58 -23.95
C ASP A 412 -34.70 -3.64 -24.71
N PRO A 413 -34.59 -4.52 -25.74
CA PRO A 413 -33.34 -4.72 -26.47
C PRO A 413 -32.92 -3.49 -27.28
N GLU A 414 -33.87 -2.66 -27.73
CA GLU A 414 -33.59 -1.43 -28.48
C GLU A 414 -32.92 -0.40 -27.58
N LYS A 415 -33.47 -0.16 -26.38
CA LYS A 415 -32.81 0.74 -25.41
C LYS A 415 -31.49 0.18 -24.91
N ARG A 416 -31.36 -1.14 -24.79
CA ARG A 416 -30.09 -1.78 -24.46
C ARG A 416 -29.02 -1.50 -25.53
N ALA A 417 -29.38 -1.63 -26.81
CA ALA A 417 -28.50 -1.32 -27.93
C ALA A 417 -28.11 0.16 -27.93
N LEU A 418 -29.08 1.07 -27.76
CA LEU A 418 -28.84 2.51 -27.67
C LEU A 418 -27.90 2.89 -26.52
N PHE A 419 -28.10 2.30 -25.33
CA PHE A 419 -27.23 2.51 -24.18
C PHE A 419 -25.81 2.02 -24.45
N THR A 420 -25.67 0.84 -25.06
CA THR A 420 -24.37 0.25 -25.41
C THR A 420 -23.63 1.15 -26.40
N GLU A 421 -24.31 1.58 -27.46
CA GLU A 421 -23.75 2.51 -28.45
C GLU A 421 -23.27 3.82 -27.80
N ASN A 422 -24.10 4.46 -26.97
CA ASN A 422 -23.72 5.71 -26.30
C ASN A 422 -22.56 5.52 -25.31
N ARG A 423 -22.52 4.38 -24.61
CA ARG A 423 -21.41 4.04 -23.71
C ARG A 423 -20.13 3.81 -24.48
N ASP A 424 -20.19 3.13 -25.62
CA ASP A 424 -19.03 2.85 -26.45
C ASP A 424 -18.51 4.15 -27.09
N VAL A 425 -19.40 5.02 -27.58
CA VAL A 425 -19.08 6.40 -28.00
C VAL A 425 -18.44 7.15 -26.85
N ALA A 426 -19.04 7.17 -25.66
CA ALA A 426 -18.45 7.84 -24.50
C ALA A 426 -17.08 7.27 -24.12
N THR A 427 -16.79 6.00 -24.41
CA THR A 427 -15.51 5.37 -24.09
C THR A 427 -14.41 5.75 -25.09
N VAL A 428 -14.76 5.94 -26.36
CA VAL A 428 -13.79 6.21 -27.45
C VAL A 428 -13.68 7.70 -27.78
N ASP A 429 -14.79 8.44 -27.77
CA ASP A 429 -14.84 9.86 -28.11
C ASP A 429 -14.25 10.73 -27.00
N ALA A 430 -13.46 11.75 -27.33
CA ALA A 430 -12.92 12.67 -26.31
C ALA A 430 -13.89 13.77 -25.90
N GLY A 431 -14.89 14.06 -26.75
CA GLY A 431 -16.04 14.83 -26.34
C GLY A 431 -16.79 14.13 -25.22
N ARG A 432 -16.74 12.79 -25.15
CA ARG A 432 -17.55 11.94 -24.26
C ARG A 432 -19.03 12.14 -24.55
N ASP A 433 -19.40 12.32 -25.82
CA ASP A 433 -20.72 12.84 -26.21
C ASP A 433 -21.90 11.93 -25.81
N GLY A 434 -21.66 10.62 -25.60
CA GLY A 434 -22.68 9.69 -25.09
C GLY A 434 -22.87 9.67 -23.56
N VAL A 435 -22.01 10.36 -22.78
CA VAL A 435 -22.00 10.21 -21.31
C VAL A 435 -23.27 10.73 -20.64
N SER A 436 -23.93 11.74 -21.22
CA SER A 436 -25.18 12.30 -20.68
C SER A 436 -26.32 11.29 -20.79
N VAL A 437 -26.40 10.55 -21.91
CA VAL A 437 -27.39 9.48 -22.12
C VAL A 437 -27.14 8.33 -21.14
N VAL A 438 -25.87 7.89 -21.01
CA VAL A 438 -25.48 6.87 -20.02
C VAL A 438 -25.88 7.30 -18.61
N ALA A 439 -25.58 8.56 -18.23
CA ALA A 439 -25.94 9.11 -16.94
C ALA A 439 -27.47 9.14 -16.72
N LYS A 440 -28.25 9.56 -17.73
CA LYS A 440 -29.71 9.63 -17.63
C LYS A 440 -30.32 8.25 -17.39
N CYS A 441 -29.91 7.24 -18.16
CA CYS A 441 -30.38 5.85 -17.98
C CYS A 441 -30.11 5.36 -16.55
N LEU A 442 -28.90 5.57 -16.03
CA LEU A 442 -28.50 5.09 -14.71
C LEU A 442 -29.19 5.85 -13.57
N VAL A 443 -29.32 7.17 -13.69
CA VAL A 443 -30.01 7.99 -12.66
C VAL A 443 -31.50 7.66 -12.60
N ASP A 444 -32.16 7.48 -13.75
CA ASP A 444 -33.57 7.04 -13.79
C ASP A 444 -33.74 5.66 -13.17
N ALA A 445 -32.82 4.74 -13.46
CA ALA A 445 -32.82 3.39 -12.90
C ALA A 445 -32.70 3.42 -11.37
N VAL A 446 -31.82 4.27 -10.83
CA VAL A 446 -31.68 4.49 -9.38
C VAL A 446 -32.93 5.14 -8.79
N ALA A 447 -33.49 6.16 -9.44
CA ALA A 447 -34.69 6.85 -8.96
C ALA A 447 -35.93 5.94 -8.89
N ARG A 448 -36.02 4.96 -9.80
CA ARG A 448 -37.15 4.00 -9.88
C ARG A 448 -36.90 2.70 -9.12
N CYS A 449 -35.69 2.48 -8.60
CA CYS A 449 -35.38 1.32 -7.78
C CYS A 449 -36.12 1.44 -6.43
N LYS A 450 -37.08 0.55 -6.18
CA LYS A 450 -37.90 0.56 -4.94
C LYS A 450 -37.05 0.47 -3.68
N ASP A 451 -35.90 -0.18 -3.79
CA ASP A 451 -34.95 -0.41 -2.70
C ASP A 451 -33.77 0.56 -2.73
N ALA A 452 -33.83 1.66 -3.52
CA ALA A 452 -32.73 2.62 -3.63
C ALA A 452 -32.29 3.19 -2.28
N SER A 453 -33.24 3.46 -1.37
CA SER A 453 -32.97 3.93 -0.01
C SER A 453 -32.25 2.87 0.83
N THR A 454 -32.67 1.60 0.72
CA THR A 454 -32.01 0.45 1.34
C THR A 454 -30.60 0.25 0.79
N PHE A 455 -30.43 0.42 -0.53
CA PHE A 455 -29.15 0.30 -1.22
C PHE A 455 -28.26 1.53 -1.06
N LYS A 456 -28.78 2.65 -0.55
CA LYS A 456 -28.16 3.98 -0.50
C LYS A 456 -27.51 4.38 -1.82
N LEU A 457 -28.16 4.04 -2.93
CA LEU A 457 -27.78 4.55 -4.25
C LEU A 457 -28.44 5.92 -4.43
N SER A 458 -27.68 6.88 -4.95
CA SER A 458 -28.16 8.24 -5.16
C SER A 458 -27.75 8.75 -6.54
N ARG A 459 -28.50 9.73 -7.05
CA ARG A 459 -28.16 10.48 -8.26
C ARG A 459 -26.72 11.00 -8.21
N ASP A 460 -26.34 11.62 -7.10
CA ASP A 460 -25.00 12.18 -6.92
C ASP A 460 -23.91 11.12 -6.93
N GLY A 461 -24.19 9.91 -6.43
CA GLY A 461 -23.25 8.78 -6.50
C GLY A 461 -23.01 8.30 -7.92
N VAL A 462 -24.07 8.19 -8.72
CA VAL A 462 -23.98 7.85 -10.16
C VAL A 462 -23.16 8.90 -10.90
N ILE A 463 -23.50 10.19 -10.72
CA ILE A 463 -22.80 11.31 -11.36
C ILE A 463 -21.32 11.30 -10.98
N ARG A 464 -21.00 11.12 -9.70
CA ARG A 464 -19.62 11.11 -9.22
C ARG A 464 -18.82 9.96 -9.81
N GLN A 465 -19.39 8.74 -9.81
CA GLN A 465 -18.75 7.58 -10.42
C GLN A 465 -18.44 7.83 -11.91
N LEU A 466 -19.42 8.31 -12.68
CA LEU A 466 -19.23 8.62 -14.09
C LEU A 466 -18.22 9.75 -14.32
N THR A 467 -18.18 10.75 -13.42
CA THR A 467 -17.20 11.85 -13.48
C THR A 467 -15.78 11.32 -13.31
N GLU A 468 -15.55 10.38 -12.39
CA GLU A 468 -14.26 9.73 -12.20
C GLU A 468 -13.88 8.83 -13.38
N GLU A 469 -14.84 8.12 -13.96
CA GLU A 469 -14.60 7.22 -15.10
C GLU A 469 -14.30 7.99 -16.39
N TYR A 470 -15.10 8.99 -16.72
CA TYR A 470 -15.00 9.68 -18.01
C TYR A 470 -14.19 10.98 -17.96
N GLU A 471 -13.79 11.44 -16.77
CA GLU A 471 -13.01 12.67 -16.51
C GLU A 471 -13.63 13.92 -17.16
N VAL A 472 -14.95 14.03 -17.06
CA VAL A 472 -15.75 15.17 -17.56
C VAL A 472 -16.80 15.57 -16.54
N ASP A 473 -17.29 16.81 -16.63
CA ASP A 473 -18.42 17.27 -15.81
C ASP A 473 -19.73 16.62 -16.28
N VAL A 474 -20.03 15.45 -15.71
CA VAL A 474 -21.23 14.68 -16.04
C VAL A 474 -22.49 15.39 -15.55
N ARG A 475 -22.42 16.15 -14.45
CA ARG A 475 -23.59 16.83 -13.86
C ARG A 475 -24.16 17.84 -14.85
N SER A 476 -23.34 18.79 -15.30
CA SER A 476 -23.79 19.85 -16.20
C SER A 476 -24.32 19.28 -17.53
N ARG A 477 -23.72 18.19 -18.03
CA ARG A 477 -24.16 17.52 -19.25
C ARG A 477 -25.49 16.80 -19.08
N LEU A 478 -25.68 16.12 -17.95
CA LEU A 478 -26.93 15.46 -17.62
C LEU A 478 -28.06 16.48 -17.45
N GLU A 479 -27.84 17.55 -16.70
CA GLU A 479 -28.83 18.61 -16.47
C GLU A 479 -29.24 19.30 -17.78
N LYS A 480 -28.29 19.53 -18.70
CA LYS A 480 -28.60 20.03 -20.04
C LYS A 480 -29.51 19.07 -20.82
N LEU A 481 -29.15 17.78 -20.88
CA LEU A 481 -29.96 16.76 -21.57
C LEU A 481 -31.37 16.67 -20.97
N GLU A 482 -31.50 16.74 -19.64
CA GLU A 482 -32.79 16.73 -18.97
C GLU A 482 -33.65 17.95 -19.31
N GLY A 483 -33.03 19.13 -19.42
CA GLY A 483 -33.70 20.33 -19.91
C GLY A 483 -34.22 20.18 -21.34
N ASP A 484 -33.39 19.61 -22.23
CA ASP A 484 -33.76 19.37 -23.63
C ASP A 484 -34.93 18.36 -23.75
N LEU A 485 -34.88 17.26 -22.98
CA LEU A 485 -35.95 16.25 -22.94
C LEU A 485 -37.25 16.80 -22.34
N ALA A 486 -37.15 17.67 -21.32
CA ALA A 486 -38.32 18.32 -20.74
C ALA A 486 -38.98 19.27 -21.76
N ALA A 487 -38.18 20.01 -22.54
CA ALA A 487 -38.68 20.90 -23.58
C ALA A 487 -39.35 20.15 -24.74
N SER A 488 -38.91 18.94 -25.08
CA SER A 488 -39.50 18.11 -26.13
C SER A 488 -40.65 17.21 -25.65
N GLY A 489 -40.91 17.13 -24.35
CA GLY A 489 -41.90 16.21 -23.78
C GLY A 489 -41.45 14.74 -23.76
N GLU A 490 -40.15 14.47 -23.88
CA GLU A 490 -39.55 13.13 -23.95
C GLU A 490 -38.85 12.71 -22.65
N GLY A 491 -39.29 13.21 -21.48
CA GLY A 491 -38.62 12.97 -20.19
C GLY A 491 -38.39 11.50 -19.82
N ASP A 492 -39.25 10.60 -20.32
CA ASP A 492 -39.21 9.14 -20.08
C ASP A 492 -38.48 8.34 -21.18
N ARG A 493 -37.88 9.00 -22.18
CA ARG A 493 -37.24 8.34 -23.34
C ARG A 493 -36.22 7.27 -22.96
N TYR A 494 -35.47 7.49 -21.89
CA TYR A 494 -34.36 6.63 -21.46
C TYR A 494 -34.70 5.71 -20.28
N VAL A 495 -35.97 5.65 -19.90
CA VAL A 495 -36.45 4.81 -18.79
C VAL A 495 -36.52 3.33 -19.22
N GLY A 496 -36.23 2.43 -18.29
CA GLY A 496 -36.44 0.98 -18.45
C GLY A 496 -35.32 0.12 -17.87
N MET A 497 -34.18 0.73 -17.52
CA MET A 497 -33.08 0.05 -16.86
C MET A 497 -33.45 -0.26 -15.40
N THR A 498 -33.12 -1.47 -14.95
CA THR A 498 -33.34 -1.92 -13.57
C THR A 498 -32.03 -2.09 -12.84
N VAL A 499 -32.04 -1.83 -11.53
CA VAL A 499 -30.87 -1.98 -10.64
C VAL A 499 -31.11 -3.15 -9.70
N MET A 500 -30.16 -4.10 -9.64
CA MET A 500 -30.23 -5.27 -8.75
C MET A 500 -28.89 -5.50 -8.05
N PRO A 501 -28.86 -6.02 -6.81
CA PRO A 501 -27.61 -6.39 -6.15
C PRO A 501 -26.84 -7.45 -6.95
N LEU A 502 -25.52 -7.31 -7.03
CA LEU A 502 -24.68 -8.23 -7.82
C LEU A 502 -24.68 -9.67 -7.23
N TRP A 503 -24.83 -9.81 -5.92
CA TRP A 503 -24.69 -11.08 -5.19
C TRP A 503 -25.92 -12.00 -5.26
N GLU A 504 -27.12 -11.47 -5.51
CA GLU A 504 -28.35 -12.28 -5.59
C GLU A 504 -28.32 -13.30 -6.75
N THR A 505 -27.48 -13.07 -7.75
CA THR A 505 -27.37 -13.95 -8.92
C THR A 505 -26.74 -15.30 -8.61
N LYS A 506 -25.90 -15.42 -7.57
CA LYS A 506 -25.19 -16.68 -7.27
C LYS A 506 -26.04 -17.69 -6.50
N SER A 507 -27.05 -17.23 -5.74
CA SER A 507 -27.86 -18.14 -4.91
C SER A 507 -28.90 -18.93 -5.71
N LYS A 508 -29.25 -18.50 -6.93
CA LYS A 508 -30.27 -19.15 -7.78
C LYS A 508 -29.70 -20.16 -8.79
N MET A 509 -28.37 -20.33 -8.85
CA MET A 509 -27.73 -21.31 -9.76
C MET A 509 -27.09 -22.49 -9.00
N ALA A 510 -27.24 -22.53 -7.67
CA ALA A 510 -26.75 -23.61 -6.82
C ALA A 510 -27.86 -24.55 -6.33
N ASP A 511 -29.11 -24.24 -6.67
CA ASP A 511 -30.30 -25.10 -6.59
C ASP A 511 -30.73 -25.46 -8.02
#